data_AF-A0A357CY34-F1
#
_entry.id   AF-A0A357CY34-F1
#
_cell.length_a   1.000
_cell.length_b   1.000
_cell.length_c   1.000
_cell.angle_alpha   90.00
_cell.angle_beta   90.00
_cell.angle_gamma   90.00
#
_symmetry.space_group_name_H-M   'P 1'
#
loop_
_entity.id
_entity.type
_entity.pdbx_description
1 polymer ?
#
loop_
_entity_poly.entity_id
_entity_poly.type
_entity_poly.pdbx_seq_one_letter_code
_entity_poly.pdbx_strand_id
1 'polypeptide(L)' 'MFVFNNDSARRVYTPWGKEVIKRLIDRDMRQSDLLTKLQTEGFNINKHHLSNLMYGVGTSARTGEIKEINRILEIE' A
#
# COMPACT_ATOMS: atom_id res chain seq x y z
N MET A 1 -0.41 27.53 -17.36
CA MET A 1 0.14 26.48 -18.25
C MET A 1 0.76 25.42 -17.36
N PHE A 2 0.12 24.26 -17.20
CA PHE A 2 0.66 23.18 -16.37
C PHE A 2 1.73 22.44 -17.18
N VAL A 3 2.98 22.56 -16.76
CA VAL A 3 4.10 21.85 -17.39
C VAL A 3 4.17 20.47 -16.74
N PHE A 4 3.69 19.45 -17.44
CA PHE A 4 3.91 18.05 -17.06
C PHE A 4 5.38 17.70 -17.35
N ASN A 5 6.24 17.96 -16.38
CA ASN A 5 7.65 17.57 -16.40
C ASN A 5 7.81 16.10 -15.96
N ASN A 6 8.91 15.47 -16.36
CA ASN A 6 9.21 14.04 -16.13
C ASN A 6 9.24 13.66 -14.63
N ASP A 7 9.42 14.62 -13.72
CA ASP A 7 9.25 14.43 -12.27
C ASP A 7 7.78 14.21 -11.86
N SER A 8 6.82 14.72 -12.63
CA SER A 8 5.39 14.46 -12.44
C SER A 8 4.98 13.03 -12.82
N ALA A 9 5.84 12.30 -13.56
CA ALA A 9 5.64 10.90 -13.91
C ALA A 9 6.25 9.93 -12.88
N ARG A 10 7.01 10.44 -11.89
CA ARG A 10 7.54 9.60 -10.81
C ARG A 10 6.38 9.24 -9.88
N ARG A 11 6.06 7.95 -9.82
CA ARG A 11 5.18 7.41 -8.79
C ARG A 11 5.82 7.69 -7.43
N VAL A 12 5.33 8.70 -6.72
CA VAL A 12 5.75 9.03 -5.36
C VAL A 12 4.80 8.34 -4.40
N TYR A 13 5.35 7.60 -3.43
CA TYR A 13 4.54 6.99 -2.38
C TYR A 13 3.71 8.05 -1.65
N THR A 14 2.44 7.75 -1.42
CA THR A 14 1.59 8.55 -0.54
C THR A 14 2.13 8.52 0.89
N PRO A 15 1.71 9.44 1.77
CA PRO A 15 2.06 9.35 3.19
C PRO A 15 1.74 7.97 3.78
N TRP A 16 0.59 7.41 3.43
CA TRP A 16 0.21 6.05 3.82
C TRP A 16 1.15 4.98 3.23
N GLY A 17 1.49 5.06 1.94
CA GLY A 17 2.41 4.11 1.31
C GLY A 17 3.81 4.13 1.93
N LYS A 18 4.29 5.31 2.35
CA LYS A 18 5.57 5.44 3.09
C LYS A 18 5.47 4.78 4.47
N GLU A 19 4.37 4.99 5.18
CA GLU A 19 4.15 4.38 6.49
C GLU A 19 4.05 2.86 6.40
N VAL A 20 3.36 2.32 5.40
CA VAL A 20 3.30 0.87 5.13
C VAL A 20 4.71 0.28 4.96
N ILE A 21 5.56 0.91 4.14
CA ILE A 21 6.94 0.44 3.93
C ILE A 21 7.75 0.52 5.23
N LYS A 22 7.62 1.61 5.97
CA LYS A 22 8.29 1.79 7.26
C LYS A 22 7.91 0.67 8.23
N ARG A 23 6.61 0.40 8.43
CA ARG A 23 6.13 -0.66 9.33
C ARG A 23 6.55 -2.06 8.88
N LEU A 24 6.63 -2.30 7.57
CA LEU A 24 7.15 -3.57 7.05
C LEU A 24 8.63 -3.77 7.44
N ILE A 25 9.45 -2.72 7.31
CA ILE A 25 10.86 -2.75 7.71
C ILE A 25 11.01 -2.90 9.22
N ASP A 26 10.27 -2.11 10.00
CA ASP A 26 10.33 -2.11 11.47
C ASP A 26 9.99 -3.49 12.07
N ARG A 27 9.26 -4.32 11.33
CA ARG A 27 8.79 -5.64 11.76
C ARG A 27 9.47 -6.81 11.06
N ASP A 28 10.52 -6.53 10.29
CA ASP A 28 11.23 -7.51 9.46
C ASP A 28 10.27 -8.35 8.58
N MET A 29 9.21 -7.71 8.07
CA MET A 29 8.15 -8.36 7.30
C MET A 29 8.28 -8.04 5.82
N ARG A 30 8.23 -9.07 4.97
CA ARG A 30 8.25 -8.86 3.51
C ARG A 30 6.85 -8.50 3.02
N GLN A 31 6.79 -7.81 1.89
CA GLN A 31 5.51 -7.56 1.19
C GLN A 31 4.77 -8.86 0.84
N SER A 32 5.50 -9.94 0.55
CA SER A 32 4.91 -11.27 0.33
C SER A 32 4.12 -11.75 1.54
N ASP A 33 4.68 -11.55 2.73
CA ASP A 33 4.11 -12.07 3.98
C ASP A 33 2.85 -11.28 4.33
N LEU A 34 2.86 -9.97 4.11
CA LEU A 34 1.67 -9.12 4.21
C LEU A 34 0.57 -9.57 3.24
N LEU A 35 0.92 -9.85 1.97
CA LEU A 35 -0.04 -10.34 0.98
C LEU A 35 -0.62 -11.70 1.39
N THR A 36 0.20 -12.62 1.88
CA THR A 36 -0.26 -13.91 2.40
C THR A 36 -1.24 -13.73 3.55
N LYS A 37 -0.94 -12.86 4.53
CA LYS A 37 -1.85 -12.56 5.64
C LYS A 37 -3.18 -12.01 5.16
N LEU A 38 -3.16 -11.06 4.22
CA LEU A 38 -4.38 -10.50 3.64
C LEU A 38 -5.23 -11.56 2.92
N GLN A 39 -4.58 -12.47 2.20
CA GLN A 39 -5.27 -13.59 1.55
C GLN A 39 -5.86 -14.58 2.55
N THR A 40 -5.17 -14.86 3.67
CA THR A 40 -5.69 -15.68 4.77
C THR A 40 -6.93 -15.07 5.41
N GLU A 41 -6.98 -13.74 5.52
CA GLU A 41 -8.15 -12.98 6.02
C GLU A 41 -9.26 -12.85 4.96
N GLY A 42 -9.10 -13.45 3.78
CA GLY A 42 -10.11 -13.49 2.71
C GLY A 42 -10.04 -12.32 1.71
N PHE A 43 -9.03 -11.46 1.79
CA PHE A 43 -8.87 -10.35 0.85
C PHE A 43 -8.12 -10.78 -0.43
N ASN A 44 -8.75 -10.60 -1.58
CA ASN A 44 -8.13 -10.84 -2.88
C ASN A 44 -7.27 -9.65 -3.32
N ILE A 45 -6.07 -9.56 -2.75
CA ILE A 45 -5.06 -8.56 -3.08
C ILE A 45 -3.79 -9.22 -3.63
N ASN A 46 -3.20 -8.59 -4.64
CA ASN A 46 -1.94 -9.02 -5.25
C ASN A 46 -0.92 -7.89 -5.15
N LYS A 47 0.33 -8.17 -5.49
CA LYS A 47 1.43 -7.19 -5.42
C LYS A 47 1.15 -5.91 -6.21
N HIS A 48 0.49 -6.02 -7.36
CA HIS A 48 0.16 -4.86 -8.19
C HIS A 48 -0.90 -3.98 -7.52
N HIS A 49 -1.93 -4.57 -6.91
CA HIS A 49 -2.93 -3.87 -6.13
C HIS A 49 -2.31 -3.15 -4.93
N LEU A 50 -1.47 -3.84 -4.14
CA LEU A 50 -0.77 -3.23 -3.00
C LEU A 50 0.11 -2.06 -3.44
N SER A 51 0.87 -2.22 -4.52
CA SER A 51 1.67 -1.14 -5.11
C SER A 51 0.81 0.06 -5.47
N ASN A 52 -0.30 -0.16 -6.18
CA ASN A 52 -1.23 0.90 -6.54
C ASN A 52 -1.80 1.64 -5.32
N LEU A 53 -2.17 0.91 -4.25
CA LEU A 53 -2.63 1.53 -3.00
C LEU A 53 -1.56 2.42 -2.36
N MET A 54 -0.29 1.97 -2.35
CA MET A 54 0.82 2.78 -1.82
C MET A 54 1.05 4.06 -2.63
N TYR A 55 0.63 4.10 -3.89
CA TYR A 55 0.63 5.28 -4.76
C TYR A 55 -0.71 6.03 -4.79
N GLY A 56 -1.68 5.65 -3.94
CA GLY A 56 -2.99 6.31 -3.84
C GLY A 56 -3.97 5.96 -4.95
N VAL A 57 -3.66 4.95 -5.76
CA VAL A 57 -4.49 4.52 -6.89
C VAL A 57 -5.51 3.48 -6.41
N GLY A 58 -6.79 3.77 -6.61
CA GLY A 58 -7.88 2.83 -6.31
C GLY A 58 -8.17 2.61 -4.83
N THR A 59 -7.74 3.55 -3.96
CA THR A 59 -7.93 3.47 -2.51
C THR A 59 -9.40 3.46 -2.10
N SER A 60 -10.27 4.18 -2.83
CA SER A 60 -11.71 4.21 -2.59
C SER A 60 -12.40 2.87 -2.83
N ALA A 61 -11.88 2.06 -3.76
CA ALA A 61 -12.46 0.75 -4.09
C ALA A 61 -11.96 -0.39 -3.18
N ARG A 62 -10.94 -0.13 -2.36
CA ARG A 62 -10.23 -1.15 -1.55
C ARG A 62 -10.08 -0.72 -0.10
N THR A 63 -11.10 -0.06 0.43
CA THR A 63 -11.10 0.45 1.81
C THR A 63 -11.05 -0.67 2.84
N GLY A 64 -11.62 -1.84 2.53
CA GLY A 64 -11.52 -3.04 3.38
C GLY A 64 -10.08 -3.52 3.50
N GLU A 65 -9.37 -3.65 2.39
CA GLU A 65 -7.96 -4.05 2.37
C GLU A 65 -7.07 -3.03 3.08
N ILE A 66 -7.33 -1.73 2.91
CA ILE A 66 -6.56 -0.69 3.61
C ILE A 66 -6.75 -0.80 5.12
N LYS A 67 -7.99 -0.98 5.60
CA LYS A 67 -8.27 -1.17 7.03
C LYS A 67 -7.56 -2.39 7.58
N GLU A 68 -7.54 -3.46 6.81
CA GLU A 68 -6.88 -4.69 7.21
C GLU A 68 -5.35 -4.56 7.22
N ILE A 69 -4.77 -3.89 6.22
CA ILE A 69 -3.34 -3.55 6.21
C ILE A 69 -3.00 -2.68 7.43
N ASN A 70 -3.83 -1.71 7.76
CA ASN A 70 -3.64 -0.87 8.94
C ASN A 70 -3.70 -1.69 10.22
N ARG A 71 -4.65 -2.63 10.35
CA ARG A 71 -4.73 -3.56 11.48
C ARG A 71 -3.48 -4.42 11.58
N ILE A 72 -3.08 -5.05 10.48
CA ILE A 72 -1.92 -5.96 10.43
C ILE A 72 -0.66 -5.20 10.79
N LEU A 73 -0.48 -3.96 10.30
CA LEU A 73 0.73 -3.14 10.47
C LEU A 73 0.66 -2.15 11.65
N GLU A 74 -0.44 -2.14 12.41
CA GLU A 74 -0.76 -1.20 13.49
C GLU A 74 -0.63 0.28 13.08
N ILE A 75 -1.06 0.62 11.87
CA ILE A 75 -1.09 2.00 11.36
C ILE A 75 -2.34 2.69 11.88
N GLU A 76 -2.15 3.77 12.65
CA GLU A 76 -3.22 4.63 13.19
C GLU A 76 -3.79 5.59 12.15
#